data_AF-A0A7X6HNG0-F1
#
_entry.id   AF-A0A7X6HNG0-F1
#
_cell.length_a   1.000
_cell.length_b   1.000
_cell.length_c   1.000
_cell.angle_alpha   90.00
_cell.angle_beta   90.00
_cell.angle_gamma   90.00
#
_symmetry.space_group_name_H-M   'P 1'
#
loop_
_entity.id
_entity.type
_entity.pdbx_description
1 polymer ?
#
loop_
_entity_poly.entity_id
_entity_poly.type
_entity_poly.pdbx_seq_one_letter_code
_entity_poly.pdbx_strand_id
1 'polypeptide(L)'
;MLKQMCWLPRLGSNGEKILHLRTEPRQAWRPYTAFPQYAALDYLEPGGSKGWATFQKLRTQGWNLVTTEEGQQSDFREQKSA
;
A
#
# COMPACT_ATOMS: atom_id res chain seq x y z
N MET A 1 -0.53 -16.92 -2.86
CA MET A 1 -0.25 -15.66 -2.14
C MET A 1 -0.76 -14.51 -2.99
N LEU A 2 -1.59 -13.65 -2.42
CA LEU A 2 -2.00 -12.43 -3.11
C LEU A 2 -0.77 -11.50 -3.15
N LYS A 3 -0.60 -10.74 -4.22
CA LYS A 3 0.49 -9.76 -4.36
C LYS A 3 -0.11 -8.47 -4.89
N GLN A 4 -0.78 -7.74 -4.00
CA GLN A 4 -1.48 -6.51 -4.35
C GLN A 4 -0.87 -5.31 -3.62
N MET A 5 -0.87 -4.18 -4.31
CA MET A 5 -0.43 -2.90 -3.78
C MET A 5 -1.41 -1.81 -4.18
N CYS A 6 -1.63 -0.85 -3.29
CA CYS A 6 -2.58 0.25 -3.47
C CYS A 6 -2.05 1.52 -2.83
N TRP A 7 -2.36 2.67 -3.42
CA TRP A 7 -2.01 3.97 -2.83
C TRP A 7 -3.18 4.47 -2.00
N LEU A 8 -3.05 4.42 -0.68
CA LEU A 8 -4.09 4.88 0.25
C LEU A 8 -3.63 6.14 0.99
N PRO A 9 -4.54 7.10 1.25
CA PRO A 9 -4.21 8.28 2.05
C PRO A 9 -3.86 7.85 3.47
N ARG A 10 -2.78 8.39 4.01
CA ARG A 10 -2.43 8.13 5.40
C ARG A 10 -3.34 8.94 6.31
N LEU A 11 -4.03 8.28 7.24
CA LEU A 11 -4.82 8.91 8.30
C LEU A 11 -3.94 9.92 9.06
N GLY A 12 -4.36 11.19 9.09
CA GLY A 12 -3.64 12.28 9.75
C GLY A 12 -2.51 12.93 8.93
N SER A 13 -2.39 12.61 7.63
CA SER A 13 -1.53 13.36 6.70
C SER A 13 -2.37 14.35 5.87
N ASN A 14 -1.71 15.34 5.27
CA ASN A 14 -2.34 16.41 4.48
C ASN A 14 -2.80 15.92 3.08
N GLY A 15 -3.36 14.71 3.00
CA GLY A 15 -3.72 14.03 1.75
C GLY A 15 -2.56 13.25 1.11
N GLU A 16 -1.45 13.06 1.81
CA GLU A 16 -0.32 12.27 1.31
C GLU A 16 -0.72 10.79 1.21
N LYS A 17 -0.65 10.26 -0.01
CA LYS A 17 -0.87 8.84 -0.26
C LYS A 17 0.42 8.07 -0.01
N ILE A 18 0.30 6.93 0.66
CA ILE A 18 1.41 6.01 0.90
C ILE A 18 1.05 4.63 0.35
N LEU A 19 2.07 3.87 -0.02
CA LEU A 19 1.88 2.52 -0.54
C LEU A 19 1.38 1.58 0.56
N HIS A 20 0.25 0.91 0.34
CA HIS A 20 -0.23 -0.18 1.16
C HIS A 20 -0.11 -1.49 0.38
N LEU A 21 0.24 -2.55 1.08
CA LEU A 21 0.44 -3.88 0.53
C LEU A 21 -0.59 -4.82 1.14
N ARG A 22 -1.05 -5.76 0.32
CA ARG A 22 -1.93 -6.85 0.72
C ARG A 22 -1.41 -8.17 0.16
N THR A 23 -1.05 -9.07 1.07
CA THR A 23 -0.53 -10.39 0.71
C THR A 23 -1.57 -11.51 0.81
N GLU A 24 -2.69 -11.23 1.47
CA GLU A 24 -3.78 -12.19 1.71
C GLU A 24 -5.14 -11.57 1.39
N PRO A 25 -6.11 -12.34 0.84
CA PRO A 25 -7.41 -11.81 0.43
C PRO A 25 -8.26 -11.20 1.56
N ARG A 26 -8.09 -11.71 2.79
CA ARG A 26 -8.83 -11.30 4.00
C ARG A 26 -7.99 -10.47 4.97
N GLN A 27 -6.88 -9.93 4.48
CA GLN A 27 -6.01 -9.09 5.28
C GLN A 27 -6.29 -7.65 4.90
N ALA A 28 -6.57 -6.83 5.91
CA ALA A 28 -6.64 -5.39 5.78
C ALA A 28 -5.41 -4.83 5.06
N TRP A 29 -5.58 -3.73 4.34
CA TRP A 29 -4.45 -3.07 3.71
C TRP A 29 -3.49 -2.55 4.79
N ARG A 30 -2.22 -2.93 4.68
CA ARG A 30 -1.19 -2.51 5.64
C ARG A 30 -0.15 -1.67 4.92
N PRO A 31 0.39 -0.63 5.55
CA PRO A 31 1.41 0.20 4.94
C PRO A 31 2.64 -0.66 4.58
N TYR A 32 3.34 -0.30 3.50
CA TYR A 32 4.53 -1.02 3.05
C TYR A 32 5.62 -1.15 4.14
N THR A 33 5.66 -0.20 5.09
CA THR A 33 6.55 -0.22 6.25
C THR A 33 6.30 -1.38 7.20
N ALA A 34 5.10 -1.96 7.21
CA ALA A 34 4.78 -3.17 7.98
C ALA A 34 5.38 -4.44 7.35
N PHE A 35 5.89 -4.36 6.13
CA PHE A 35 6.50 -5.48 5.41
C PHE A 35 7.95 -5.17 5.04
N PRO A 36 8.89 -5.19 6.00
CA PRO A 36 10.30 -4.90 5.75
C PRO A 36 10.93 -5.84 4.72
N GLN A 37 10.38 -7.05 4.54
CA GLN A 37 10.83 -8.00 3.51
C GLN A 37 10.57 -7.53 2.07
N TYR A 38 9.54 -6.69 1.87
CA TYR A 38 9.16 -6.17 0.55
C TYR A 38 9.62 -4.72 0.37
N ALA A 39 9.66 -3.95 1.47
CA ALA A 39 10.09 -2.58 1.48
C ALA A 39 11.48 -2.42 0.83
N ALA A 40 11.60 -1.41 -0.03
CA ALA A 40 12.87 -0.85 -0.42
C ALA A 40 13.22 0.29 0.55
N LEU A 41 14.51 0.58 0.72
CA LEU A 41 14.93 1.80 1.41
C LEU A 41 14.29 2.99 0.70
N ASP A 42 13.45 3.74 1.41
CA ASP A 42 12.94 5.00 0.88
C ASP A 42 14.12 5.96 0.71
N TYR A 43 14.21 6.54 -0.49
CA TYR A 43 15.14 7.63 -0.72
C TYR A 43 14.74 8.83 0.15
N LEU A 44 15.73 9.51 0.71
CA LEU A 44 15.59 10.78 1.46
C LEU A 44 15.26 11.95 0.54
N GLU A 45 14.41 11.75 -0.47
CA GLU A 45 14.00 12.82 -1.38
C GLU A 45 12.86 13.62 -0.75
N PRO A 46 13.08 14.91 -0.41
CA PRO A 46 12.07 15.73 0.24
C PRO A 46 10.88 15.94 -0.71
N GLY A 47 9.69 15.52 -0.28
CA GLY A 47 8.45 15.63 -1.06
C GLY A 47 8.09 14.39 -1.90
N GLY A 48 8.94 13.35 -1.90
CA GLY A 48 8.62 12.08 -2.54
C GLY A 48 7.50 11.33 -1.82
N SER A 49 6.57 10.73 -2.57
CA SER A 49 5.54 9.86 -1.99
C SER A 49 6.20 8.64 -1.35
N LYS A 50 5.98 8.47 -0.04
CA LYS A 50 6.55 7.36 0.74
C LYS A 50 6.13 6.01 0.16
N GLY A 51 7.10 5.16 -0.14
CA GLY A 51 6.89 3.87 -0.78
C GLY A 51 7.04 3.85 -2.30
N TRP A 52 7.44 4.95 -2.97
CA TRP A 52 7.66 4.97 -4.42
C TRP A 52 8.73 3.97 -4.90
N ALA A 53 9.88 3.91 -4.20
CA ALA A 53 10.92 2.94 -4.50
C ALA A 53 10.42 1.49 -4.31
N THR A 54 9.62 1.27 -3.26
CA THR A 54 8.97 -0.02 -3.03
C THR A 54 8.00 -0.34 -4.15
N PHE A 55 7.18 0.61 -4.59
CA PHE A 55 6.25 0.43 -5.70
C PHE A 55 6.98 0.00 -6.98
N GLN A 56 8.08 0.66 -7.35
CA GLN A 56 8.86 0.27 -8.53
C GLN A 56 9.42 -1.16 -8.42
N LYS A 57 9.95 -1.51 -7.24
CA LYS A 57 10.46 -2.86 -6.94
C LYS A 57 9.36 -3.91 -7.00
N LEU A 58 8.16 -3.63 -6.52
CA LEU A 58 7.05 -4.59 -6.53
C LEU A 58 6.40 -4.67 -7.92
N ARG A 59 6.35 -3.56 -8.66
CA ARG A 59 5.86 -3.52 -10.05
C ARG A 59 6.71 -4.41 -10.95
N THR A 60 8.03 -4.37 -10.81
CA THR A 60 8.96 -5.26 -11.53
C THR A 60 8.84 -6.72 -11.10
N GLN A 61 8.40 -7.00 -9.88
CA GLN A 61 8.09 -8.36 -9.39
C GLN A 61 6.70 -8.87 -9.80
N GLY A 62 5.95 -8.11 -10.60
CA GLY A 62 4.61 -8.51 -11.07
C GLY A 62 3.51 -8.37 -10.02
N TRP A 63 3.67 -7.47 -9.05
CA TRP A 63 2.57 -7.15 -8.13
C TRP A 63 1.45 -6.40 -8.85
N ASN A 64 0.22 -6.68 -8.44
CA ASN A 64 -0.99 -6.06 -8.97
C ASN A 64 -1.22 -4.71 -8.29
N LEU A 65 -1.23 -3.64 -9.09
CA LEU A 65 -1.62 -2.31 -8.63
C LEU A 65 -3.14 -2.22 -8.65
N VAL A 66 -3.73 -2.08 -7.47
CA VAL A 66 -5.16 -1.84 -7.26
C VAL A 66 -5.38 -0.35 -7.14
N THR A 67 -6.51 0.15 -7.66
CA THR A 67 -6.84 1.58 -7.56
C THR A 67 -7.10 1.97 -6.11
N THR A 68 -6.88 3.25 -5.78
CA THR A 68 -7.20 3.80 -4.45
C THR A 68 -8.66 3.53 -4.07
N GLU A 69 -9.58 3.64 -5.03
CA GLU A 69 -11.02 3.45 -4.84
C GLU A 69 -11.35 2.00 -4.45
N GLU A 70 -10.80 1.02 -5.18
CA GLU A 70 -10.97 -0.41 -4.88
C GLU A 70 -10.33 -0.81 -3.55
N GLY A 71 -9.17 -0.20 -3.22
CA GLY A 71 -8.52 -0.37 -1.93
C GLY A 71 -9.40 0.12 -0.78
N GLN A 72 -9.91 1.35 -0.89
CA GLN A 72 -10.80 1.97 0.11
C GLN A 72 -12.11 1.20 0.30
N GLN A 73 -12.73 0.71 -0.79
CA GLN A 73 -13.93 -0.12 -0.70
C GLN A 73 -13.66 -1.45 0.03
N SER A 74 -12.48 -2.03 -0.16
CA SER A 74 -12.09 -3.27 0.51
C SER A 74 -11.91 -3.06 2.02
N ASP A 75 -11.26 -1.98 2.46
CA ASP A 75 -11.11 -1.63 3.88
C ASP A 75 -12.46 -1.29 4.54
N PHE A 76 -13.36 -0.61 3.81
CA PHE A 76 -14.69 -0.27 4.33
C PHE A 76 -15.59 -1.49 4.49
N ARG A 77 -15.45 -2.47 3.60
CA ARG A 77 -16.23 -3.72 3.67
C ARG A 77 -15.79 -4.59 4.84
N GLU A 78 -14.50 -4.59 5.17
CA GLU A 78 -13.98 -5.36 6.31
C GLU A 78 -14.41 -4.76 7.66
N GLN A 79 -14.56 -3.43 7.76
CA GLN A 79 -15.05 -2.76 8.97
C GLN A 79 -16.56 -2.91 9.25
N LYS A 80 -17.36 -3.32 8.27
CA LYS A 80 -18.83 -3.54 8.44
C LYS A 80 -19.21 -4.96 8.86
N SER A 81 -18.25 -5.88 9.00
CA SER A 81 -18.50 -7.26 9.40
C SER A 81 -17.89 -7.64 10.76
N ALA A 82 -17.46 -6.64 11.55
CA ALA A 82 -17.01 -6.82 12.93
C ALA A 82 -18.13 -6.55 13.93
#